data_AF-A0A8T6YL98-F1
#
_entry.id   AF-A0A8T6YL98-F1
#
_cell.length_a   1.000
_cell.length_b   1.000
_cell.length_c   1.000
_cell.angle_alpha   90.00
_cell.angle_beta   90.00
_cell.angle_gamma   90.00
#
_symmetry.space_group_name_H-M   'P 1'
#
loop_
_entity.id
_entity.type
_entity.pdbx_description
1 polymer ?
#
loop_
_entity_poly.entity_id
_entity_poly.type
_entity_poly.pdbx_seq_one_letter_code
_entity_poly.pdbx_strand_id
1 'polypeptide(L)'
;MVLSWLKDSAITEVVLDVLPITAFLFIFQILIIKRPVENLSQILIGIALSTLGLILFLEGLKLGFLPFGHQVGANLPGTGSTYLVIVFGSIFGYAVTLAEPNLRVLIRQVETVSSGSIPGSLVMHTVGIGVGVALGISMLRILLGIPLWKIIVPGYLVALVLIYFAPAYIVPLAFDAGAVMTGPMVVPLILTIGVGMISVL
;
A
#
# COMPACT_ATOMS: atom_id res chain seq x y z
N MET A 1 -26.99 3.88 -18.76
CA MET A 1 -26.27 2.67 -18.30
C MET A 1 -24.74 2.83 -18.40
N VAL A 2 -24.19 3.38 -19.49
CA VAL A 2 -22.74 3.71 -19.58
C VAL A 2 -22.37 4.99 -18.81
N LEU A 3 -23.25 6.01 -18.78
CA LEU A 3 -22.98 7.26 -18.04
C LEU A 3 -23.05 7.13 -16.50
N SER A 4 -23.69 6.08 -15.95
CA SER A 4 -23.70 5.84 -14.51
C SER A 4 -22.36 5.27 -14.00
N TRP A 5 -21.59 4.60 -14.86
CA TRP A 5 -20.19 4.24 -14.60
C TRP A 5 -19.27 5.48 -14.60
N LEU A 6 -19.66 6.53 -15.33
CA LEU A 6 -18.92 7.79 -15.37
C LEU A 6 -19.15 8.69 -14.14
N LYS A 7 -20.25 8.46 -13.41
CA LYS A 7 -20.62 9.24 -12.21
C LYS A 7 -19.91 8.76 -10.95
N ASP A 8 -19.48 7.49 -10.94
CA ASP A 8 -18.58 6.84 -9.96
C ASP A 8 -17.18 6.58 -10.57
N SER A 9 -16.72 7.48 -11.46
CA SER A 9 -15.49 7.28 -12.22
C SER A 9 -14.24 7.30 -11.36
N ALA A 10 -13.29 6.40 -11.64
CA ALA A 10 -11.93 6.54 -11.13
C ALA A 10 -11.32 7.92 -11.48
N ILE A 11 -11.81 8.58 -12.54
CA ILE A 11 -11.48 9.96 -12.88
C ILE A 11 -11.78 10.91 -11.70
N THR A 12 -12.99 10.87 -11.15
CA THR A 12 -13.39 11.78 -10.07
C THR A 12 -12.63 11.47 -8.78
N GLU A 13 -12.45 10.18 -8.47
CA GLU A 13 -11.68 9.72 -7.32
C GLU A 13 -10.22 10.22 -7.39
N VAL A 14 -9.51 9.94 -8.49
CA VAL A 14 -8.11 10.34 -8.64
C VAL A 14 -7.96 11.86 -8.69
N VAL A 15 -8.85 12.58 -9.36
CA VAL A 15 -8.76 14.05 -9.42
C VAL A 15 -8.98 14.66 -8.03
N LEU A 16 -9.94 14.15 -7.26
CA LEU A 16 -10.18 14.61 -5.89
C LEU A 16 -9.04 14.23 -4.92
N ASP A 17 -8.30 13.15 -5.19
CA ASP A 17 -7.12 12.77 -4.41
C ASP A 17 -5.87 13.60 -4.77
N VAL A 18 -5.64 13.85 -6.05
CA VAL A 18 -4.43 14.55 -6.54
C VAL A 18 -4.52 16.06 -6.36
N LEU A 19 -5.70 16.65 -6.54
CA LEU A 19 -5.91 18.10 -6.47
C LEU A 19 -5.52 18.70 -5.10
N PRO A 20 -5.94 18.18 -3.94
CA PRO A 20 -5.58 18.75 -2.64
C PRO A 20 -4.08 18.65 -2.36
N ILE A 21 -3.43 17.55 -2.74
CA ILE A 21 -1.98 17.37 -2.59
C ILE A 21 -1.25 18.39 -3.45
N THR A 22 -1.64 18.51 -4.72
CA THR A 22 -1.07 19.47 -5.65
C THR A 22 -1.25 20.90 -5.16
N ALA A 23 -2.46 21.26 -4.74
CA ALA A 23 -2.78 22.58 -4.21
C ALA A 23 -1.95 22.88 -2.94
N PHE A 24 -1.84 21.92 -2.03
CA PHE A 24 -1.01 22.04 -0.83
C PHE A 24 0.46 22.32 -1.18
N LEU A 25 1.03 21.58 -2.14
CA LEU A 25 2.41 21.79 -2.59
C LEU A 25 2.64 23.19 -3.16
N PHE A 26 1.73 23.68 -4.01
CA PHE A 26 1.82 25.04 -4.56
C PHE A 26 1.67 26.11 -3.49
N ILE A 27 0.72 25.94 -2.55
CA ILE A 27 0.52 26.85 -1.42
C ILE A 27 1.79 26.89 -0.55
N PHE A 28 2.36 25.74 -0.22
CA PHE A 28 3.55 25.63 0.60
C PHE A 28 4.77 26.28 -0.08
N GLN A 29 4.95 26.03 -1.38
CA GLN A 29 6.03 26.61 -2.18
C GLN A 29 5.95 28.14 -2.24
N ILE A 30 4.76 28.69 -2.50
CA ILE A 30 4.56 30.13 -2.71
C ILE A 30 4.54 30.89 -1.37
N LEU A 31 3.83 30.38 -0.36
CA LEU A 31 3.62 31.11 0.90
C LEU A 31 4.72 30.87 1.94
N ILE A 32 5.22 29.62 2.05
CA ILE A 32 6.16 29.24 3.12
C ILE A 32 7.60 29.31 2.62
N ILE A 33 7.92 28.63 1.51
CA ILE A 33 9.29 28.63 0.95
C ILE A 33 9.62 29.98 0.27
N LYS A 34 8.59 30.66 -0.27
CA LYS A 34 8.70 31.98 -0.92
C LYS A 34 9.71 32.01 -2.08
N ARG A 35 9.76 30.92 -2.85
CA ARG A 35 10.59 30.82 -4.06
C ARG A 35 9.71 30.61 -5.30
N PRO A 36 10.12 31.15 -6.47
CA PRO A 36 9.42 30.89 -7.71
C PRO A 36 9.40 29.39 -8.02
N VAL A 37 8.33 28.92 -8.66
CA VAL A 37 8.22 27.54 -9.12
C VAL A 37 9.07 27.38 -10.37
N GLU A 38 10.25 26.81 -10.21
CA GLU A 38 11.11 26.44 -11.34
C GLU A 38 10.45 25.30 -12.14
N ASN A 39 10.59 25.35 -13.47
CA ASN A 39 10.08 24.29 -14.38
C ASN A 39 8.58 24.00 -14.26
N LEU A 40 7.74 25.03 -14.03
CA LEU A 40 6.29 24.88 -13.87
C LEU A 40 5.63 24.02 -14.97
N SER A 41 6.03 24.19 -16.23
CA SER A 41 5.49 23.40 -17.35
C SER A 41 5.77 21.90 -17.19
N GLN A 42 6.98 21.52 -16.78
CA GLN A 42 7.34 20.12 -16.54
C GLN A 42 6.55 19.54 -15.37
N ILE A 43 6.37 20.32 -14.30
CA ILE A 43 5.57 19.91 -13.13
C ILE A 43 4.11 19.67 -13.53
N LEU A 44 3.49 20.59 -14.27
CA LEU A 44 2.11 20.44 -14.73
C LEU A 44 1.92 19.24 -15.66
N ILE A 45 2.87 19.01 -16.57
CA ILE A 45 2.86 17.82 -17.44
C ILE A 45 3.02 16.55 -16.60
N GLY A 46 3.94 16.53 -15.65
CA GLY A 46 4.15 15.40 -14.75
C GLY A 46 2.91 15.06 -13.93
N ILE A 47 2.25 16.07 -13.36
CA ILE A 47 0.99 15.92 -12.64
C ILE A 47 -0.07 15.34 -13.59
N ALA A 48 -0.28 15.92 -14.76
CA ALA A 48 -1.28 15.44 -15.71
C ALA A 48 -1.04 13.99 -16.14
N LEU A 49 0.20 13.62 -16.47
CA LEU A 49 0.57 12.25 -16.84
C LEU A 49 0.39 11.28 -15.66
N SER A 50 0.74 11.68 -14.44
CA SER A 50 0.56 10.85 -13.24
C SER A 50 -0.92 10.62 -12.92
N THR A 51 -1.76 11.64 -13.04
CA THR A 51 -3.21 11.56 -12.86
C THR A 51 -3.82 10.60 -13.89
N LEU A 52 -3.45 10.74 -15.17
CA LEU A 52 -3.92 9.83 -16.22
C LEU A 52 -3.48 8.39 -15.97
N GLY A 53 -2.22 8.17 -15.56
CA GLY A 53 -1.70 6.86 -15.21
C GLY A 53 -2.44 6.21 -14.05
N LEU A 54 -2.71 6.97 -12.98
CA LEU A 54 -3.48 6.51 -11.83
C LEU A 54 -4.93 6.16 -12.18
N ILE A 55 -5.58 6.94 -13.05
CA ILE A 55 -6.94 6.65 -13.54
C ILE A 55 -6.96 5.30 -14.25
N LEU A 56 -6.07 5.11 -15.23
CA LEU A 56 -6.00 3.85 -15.99
C LEU A 56 -5.66 2.66 -15.09
N PHE A 57 -4.78 2.86 -14.10
CA PHE A 57 -4.39 1.84 -13.15
C PHE A 57 -5.56 1.44 -12.23
N LEU A 58 -6.27 2.40 -11.64
CA LEU A 58 -7.41 2.10 -10.76
C LEU A 58 -8.58 1.45 -11.51
N GLU A 59 -8.87 1.87 -12.74
CA GLU A 59 -9.87 1.20 -13.58
C GLU A 59 -9.45 -0.25 -13.89
N GLY A 60 -8.19 -0.48 -14.25
CA GLY A 60 -7.65 -1.83 -14.48
C GLY A 60 -7.73 -2.71 -13.22
N LEU A 61 -7.45 -2.15 -12.05
CA LEU A 61 -7.62 -2.82 -10.76
C LEU A 61 -9.08 -3.21 -10.52
N LYS A 62 -10.01 -2.26 -10.66
CA LYS A 62 -11.45 -2.46 -10.41
C LYS A 62 -12.07 -3.51 -11.34
N LEU A 63 -11.66 -3.53 -12.61
CA LEU A 63 -12.20 -4.47 -13.60
C LEU A 63 -11.55 -5.86 -13.54
N GLY A 64 -10.26 -5.95 -13.21
CA GLY A 64 -9.52 -7.21 -13.24
C GLY A 64 -9.24 -7.78 -11.87
N PHE A 65 -8.40 -7.08 -11.10
CA PHE A 65 -7.80 -7.60 -9.87
C PHE A 65 -8.77 -7.70 -8.70
N LEU A 66 -9.68 -6.73 -8.52
CA LEU A 66 -10.61 -6.75 -7.38
C LEU A 66 -11.62 -7.90 -7.44
N PRO A 67 -12.31 -8.16 -8.57
CA PRO A 67 -13.19 -9.32 -8.69
C PRO A 67 -12.44 -10.63 -8.56
N PHE A 68 -11.22 -10.71 -9.11
CA PHE A 68 -10.36 -11.88 -8.98
C PHE A 68 -9.96 -12.13 -7.52
N GLY A 69 -9.50 -11.10 -6.80
CA GLY A 69 -9.16 -11.19 -5.39
C GLY A 69 -10.34 -11.65 -4.53
N HIS A 70 -11.54 -11.15 -4.82
CA HIS A 70 -12.76 -11.58 -4.14
C HIS A 70 -13.07 -13.07 -4.37
N GLN A 71 -12.98 -13.55 -5.61
CA GLN A 71 -13.19 -14.97 -5.93
C GLN A 71 -12.15 -15.86 -5.27
N VAL A 72 -10.87 -15.48 -5.29
CA VAL A 72 -9.80 -16.21 -4.60
C VAL A 72 -10.09 -16.26 -3.10
N GLY A 73 -10.43 -15.11 -2.51
CA GLY A 73 -10.83 -15.00 -1.10
C GLY A 73 -11.97 -15.94 -0.72
N ALA A 74 -13.05 -15.94 -1.49
CA ALA A 74 -14.23 -16.77 -1.23
C ALA A 74 -13.96 -18.28 -1.32
N ASN A 75 -12.97 -18.69 -2.11
CA ASN A 75 -12.63 -20.12 -2.25
C ASN A 75 -11.59 -20.60 -1.22
N LEU A 76 -10.85 -19.69 -0.56
CA LEU A 76 -9.81 -20.05 0.41
C LEU A 76 -10.34 -20.88 1.60
N PRO A 77 -11.44 -20.49 2.28
CA PRO A 77 -11.98 -21.29 3.39
C PRO A 77 -12.44 -22.69 2.95
N GLY A 78 -12.90 -22.83 1.70
CA GLY A 78 -13.32 -24.11 1.11
C GLY A 78 -12.20 -25.15 0.99
N THR A 79 -10.93 -24.76 1.14
CA THR A 79 -9.79 -25.70 1.19
C THR A 79 -9.79 -26.57 2.45
N GLY A 80 -10.55 -26.20 3.49
CA GLY A 80 -10.66 -26.95 4.75
C GLY A 80 -9.39 -26.95 5.62
N SER A 81 -8.32 -26.27 5.19
CA SER A 81 -7.04 -26.23 5.88
C SER A 81 -6.65 -24.81 6.26
N THR A 82 -6.77 -24.48 7.55
CA THR A 82 -6.33 -23.19 8.10
C THR A 82 -4.86 -22.91 7.79
N TYR A 83 -4.01 -23.94 7.79
CA TYR A 83 -2.59 -23.81 7.43
C TYR A 83 -2.39 -23.31 5.99
N LEU A 84 -3.14 -23.87 5.03
CA LEU A 84 -3.06 -23.43 3.63
C LEU A 84 -3.48 -21.98 3.46
N VAL A 85 -4.53 -21.55 4.16
CA VAL A 85 -5.02 -20.17 4.11
C VAL A 85 -3.96 -19.20 4.66
N ILE A 86 -3.30 -19.53 5.77
CA ILE A 86 -2.24 -18.70 6.37
C ILE A 86 -1.02 -18.62 5.46
N VAL A 87 -0.55 -19.76 4.93
CA VAL A 87 0.61 -19.82 4.04
C VAL A 87 0.33 -19.07 2.75
N PHE A 88 -0.85 -19.27 2.15
CA PHE A 88 -1.28 -18.53 0.98
C PHE A 88 -1.29 -17.03 1.26
N GLY A 89 -1.93 -16.59 2.34
CA GLY A 89 -1.96 -15.18 2.71
C GLY A 89 -0.54 -14.62 2.91
N SER A 90 0.35 -15.37 3.54
CA SER A 90 1.72 -14.92 3.77
C SER A 90 2.51 -14.74 2.49
N ILE A 91 2.43 -15.72 1.57
CA ILE A 91 3.08 -15.64 0.25
C ILE A 91 2.46 -14.53 -0.59
N PHE A 92 1.14 -14.40 -0.57
CA PHE A 92 0.42 -13.38 -1.32
C PHE A 92 0.77 -11.96 -0.83
N GLY A 93 0.78 -11.73 0.49
CA GLY A 93 1.16 -10.45 1.07
C GLY A 93 2.59 -10.05 0.71
N TYR A 94 3.52 -11.01 0.78
CA TYR A 94 4.88 -10.81 0.31
C TYR A 94 4.91 -10.45 -1.19
N ALA A 95 4.26 -11.23 -2.05
CA ALA A 95 4.24 -11.02 -3.50
C ALA A 95 3.66 -9.66 -3.91
N VAL A 96 2.53 -9.27 -3.30
CA VAL A 96 1.90 -7.96 -3.56
C VAL A 96 2.79 -6.82 -3.09
N THR A 97 3.52 -7.00 -1.99
CA THR A 97 4.51 -6.01 -1.53
C THR A 97 5.63 -5.80 -2.55
N LEU A 98 6.14 -6.87 -3.16
CA LEU A 98 7.17 -6.78 -4.20
C LEU A 98 6.65 -6.11 -5.49
N ALA A 99 5.34 -6.17 -5.71
CA ALA A 99 4.68 -5.55 -6.84
C ALA A 99 4.37 -4.06 -6.62
N GLU A 100 4.40 -3.58 -5.36
CA GLU A 100 4.06 -2.20 -5.01
C GLU A 100 5.06 -1.20 -5.62
N PRO A 101 4.63 -0.33 -6.57
CA PRO A 101 5.52 0.63 -7.20
C PRO A 101 6.05 1.68 -6.23
N ASN A 102 5.25 2.09 -5.23
CA ASN A 102 5.66 3.09 -4.25
C ASN A 102 6.84 2.61 -3.40
N LEU A 103 6.91 1.30 -3.10
CA LEU A 103 8.04 0.72 -2.37
C LEU A 103 9.34 0.82 -3.17
N ARG A 104 9.27 0.65 -4.49
CA ARG A 104 10.44 0.80 -5.38
C ARG A 104 10.96 2.23 -5.42
N VAL A 105 10.06 3.21 -5.38
CA VAL A 105 10.42 4.63 -5.30
C VAL A 105 11.13 4.92 -3.97
N LEU A 106 10.57 4.45 -2.84
CA LEU A 106 11.18 4.60 -1.53
C LEU A 106 12.58 3.96 -1.48
N ILE A 107 12.72 2.72 -1.95
CA ILE A 107 14.00 2.01 -2.00
C ILE A 107 15.05 2.84 -2.73
N ARG A 108 14.70 3.39 -3.90
CA ARG A 108 15.63 4.20 -4.69
C ARG A 108 16.02 5.49 -3.97
N GLN A 109 15.09 6.13 -3.26
CA GLN A 109 15.38 7.30 -2.43
C GLN A 109 16.34 6.94 -1.29
N VAL A 110 16.11 5.82 -0.62
CA VAL A 110 16.96 5.33 0.47
C VAL A 110 18.37 5.01 -0.02
N GLU A 111 18.51 4.30 -1.13
CA GLU A 111 19.83 4.01 -1.70
C GLU A 111 20.59 5.29 -2.08
N THR A 112 19.88 6.27 -2.65
CA THR A 112 20.47 7.56 -3.05
C THR A 112 20.91 8.37 -1.83
N VAL A 113 20.05 8.51 -0.82
CA VAL A 113 20.33 9.31 0.40
C VAL A 113 21.37 8.64 1.28
N SER A 114 21.35 7.31 1.35
CA SER A 114 22.29 6.52 2.15
C SER A 114 23.65 6.29 1.46
N SER A 115 23.85 6.82 0.25
CA SER A 115 25.03 6.55 -0.59
C SER A 115 25.33 5.05 -0.76
N GLY A 116 24.27 4.23 -0.83
CA GLY A 116 24.36 2.77 -0.97
C GLY A 116 24.69 2.00 0.31
N SER A 117 24.78 2.66 1.47
CA SER A 117 25.02 1.95 2.75
C SER A 117 23.86 1.05 3.19
N ILE A 118 22.63 1.38 2.78
CA ILE A 118 21.44 0.55 2.98
C ILE A 118 21.06 -0.07 1.63
N PRO A 119 21.26 -1.39 1.43
CA PRO A 119 20.94 -2.03 0.16
C PRO A 119 19.41 -2.12 -0.02
N GLY A 120 18.91 -1.73 -1.19
CA GLY A 120 17.49 -1.70 -1.48
C GLY A 120 16.81 -3.07 -1.42
N SER A 121 17.53 -4.13 -1.77
CA SER A 121 17.04 -5.51 -1.62
C SER A 121 16.73 -5.86 -0.16
N LEU A 122 17.52 -5.38 0.80
CA LEU A 122 17.26 -5.63 2.22
C LEU A 122 15.97 -4.94 2.67
N VAL A 123 15.75 -3.69 2.23
CA VAL A 123 14.51 -2.96 2.52
C VAL A 123 13.32 -3.69 1.89
N MET A 124 13.42 -4.08 0.61
CA MET A 124 12.37 -4.78 -0.12
C MET A 124 11.94 -6.07 0.58
N HIS A 125 12.89 -6.94 0.92
CA HIS A 125 12.60 -8.22 1.55
C HIS A 125 12.12 -8.05 3.00
N THR A 126 12.68 -7.11 3.76
CA THR A 126 12.26 -6.86 5.14
C THR A 126 10.81 -6.39 5.21
N VAL A 127 10.43 -5.42 4.36
CA VAL A 127 9.06 -4.92 4.29
C VAL A 127 8.11 -6.01 3.77
N GLY A 128 8.52 -6.73 2.72
CA GLY A 128 7.74 -7.84 2.17
C GLY A 128 7.47 -8.95 3.18
N ILE A 129 8.48 -9.37 3.96
CA ILE A 129 8.32 -10.39 5.00
C ILE A 129 7.38 -9.87 6.09
N GLY A 130 7.54 -8.62 6.52
CA GLY A 130 6.65 -8.00 7.51
C GLY A 130 5.19 -8.01 7.08
N VAL A 131 4.90 -7.58 5.84
CA VAL A 131 3.55 -7.57 5.28
C VAL A 131 3.02 -8.99 5.07
N GLY A 132 3.84 -9.92 4.58
CA GLY A 132 3.48 -11.32 4.45
C GLY A 132 3.04 -11.93 5.79
N VAL A 133 3.87 -11.79 6.83
CA VAL A 133 3.54 -12.28 8.18
C VAL A 133 2.27 -11.63 8.71
N ALA A 134 2.12 -10.30 8.56
CA ALA A 134 0.93 -9.58 8.98
C ALA A 134 -0.34 -10.07 8.27
N LEU A 135 -0.24 -10.36 6.97
CA LEU A 135 -1.36 -10.88 6.19
C LEU A 135 -1.72 -12.32 6.60
N GLY A 136 -0.73 -13.18 6.81
CA GLY A 136 -0.95 -14.53 7.35
C GLY A 136 -1.68 -14.51 8.71
N ILE A 137 -1.24 -13.64 9.63
CA ILE A 137 -1.91 -13.42 10.92
C ILE A 137 -3.34 -12.87 10.71
N SER A 138 -3.52 -11.98 9.73
CA SER A 138 -4.83 -11.42 9.40
C SER A 138 -5.80 -12.47 8.86
N MET A 139 -5.30 -13.46 8.10
CA MET A 139 -6.12 -14.58 7.64
C MET A 139 -6.53 -15.48 8.79
N LEU A 140 -5.60 -15.79 9.71
CA LEU A 140 -5.92 -16.52 10.93
C LEU A 140 -6.97 -15.77 11.77
N ARG A 141 -6.85 -14.45 11.88
CA ARG A 141 -7.82 -13.60 12.57
C ARG A 141 -9.21 -13.70 11.99
N ILE A 142 -9.34 -13.63 10.66
CA ILE A 142 -10.64 -13.72 9.96
C ILE A 142 -11.29 -15.07 10.25
N LEU A 143 -10.54 -16.17 10.16
CA LEU A 143 -11.04 -17.52 10.41
C LEU A 143 -11.47 -17.76 11.86
N LEU A 144 -10.72 -17.24 12.83
CA LEU A 144 -10.95 -17.47 14.26
C LEU A 144 -11.81 -16.39 14.94
N GLY A 145 -12.23 -15.35 14.21
CA GLY A 145 -12.97 -14.22 14.77
C GLY A 145 -12.18 -13.45 15.85
N ILE A 146 -10.85 -13.43 15.78
CA ILE A 146 -10.02 -12.78 16.80
C ILE A 146 -10.25 -11.26 16.75
N PRO A 147 -10.54 -10.61 17.90
CA PRO A 147 -10.71 -9.16 17.92
C PRO A 147 -9.39 -8.45 17.59
N LEU A 148 -9.47 -7.42 16.73
CA LEU A 148 -8.31 -6.75 16.13
C LEU A 148 -7.28 -6.24 17.16
N TRP A 149 -7.75 -5.74 18.30
CA TRP A 149 -6.88 -5.18 19.34
C TRP A 149 -5.87 -6.21 19.90
N LYS A 150 -6.22 -7.51 19.89
CA LYS A 150 -5.30 -8.57 20.34
C LYS A 150 -4.10 -8.76 19.40
N ILE A 151 -4.15 -8.24 18.18
CA ILE A 151 -3.06 -8.30 17.20
C ILE A 151 -2.32 -6.96 17.17
N ILE A 152 -3.06 -5.86 17.10
CA ILE A 152 -2.50 -4.51 16.99
C ILE A 152 -1.73 -4.12 18.25
N VAL A 153 -2.26 -4.38 19.45
CA VAL A 153 -1.61 -3.95 20.70
C VAL A 153 -0.25 -4.62 20.89
N PRO A 154 -0.10 -5.96 20.79
CA PRO A 154 1.22 -6.59 20.87
C PRO A 154 2.16 -6.15 19.75
N GLY A 155 1.65 -6.00 18.52
CA GLY A 155 2.46 -5.56 17.37
C GLY A 155 3.06 -4.17 17.58
N TYR A 156 2.26 -3.21 18.06
CA TYR A 156 2.75 -1.87 18.40
C TYR A 156 3.70 -1.89 19.59
N LEU A 157 3.44 -2.73 20.60
CA LEU A 157 4.34 -2.84 21.76
C LEU A 157 5.72 -3.37 21.33
N VAL A 158 5.76 -4.37 20.45
CA VAL A 158 7.00 -4.85 19.84
C VAL A 158 7.68 -3.74 19.04
N ALA A 159 6.95 -2.99 18.21
CA ALA A 159 7.51 -1.88 17.44
C ALA A 159 8.14 -0.79 18.35
N LEU A 160 7.46 -0.40 19.44
CA LEU A 160 7.96 0.58 20.39
C LEU A 160 9.24 0.10 21.10
N VAL A 161 9.30 -1.17 21.48
CA VAL A 161 10.51 -1.77 22.06
C VAL A 161 11.64 -1.79 21.03
N LEU A 162 11.37 -2.17 19.78
CA LEU A 162 12.37 -2.19 18.72
C LEU A 162 12.92 -0.80 18.40
N ILE A 163 12.11 0.25 18.48
CA ILE A 163 12.56 1.65 18.27
C ILE A 163 13.65 2.02 19.27
N TYR A 164 13.59 1.53 20.52
CA TYR A 164 14.63 1.79 21.52
C TYR A 164 15.99 1.20 21.14
N PHE A 165 16.00 0.06 20.43
CA PHE A 165 17.22 -0.61 19.98
C PHE A 165 17.66 -0.19 18.57
N ALA A 166 16.77 0.41 17.79
CA ALA A 166 17.05 0.77 16.40
C ALA A 166 17.90 2.05 16.31
N PRO A 167 18.87 2.11 15.37
CA PRO A 167 19.57 3.34 15.06
C PRO A 167 18.62 4.45 14.61
N ALA A 168 18.84 5.68 15.08
CA ALA A 168 17.94 6.82 14.85
C ALA A 168 17.67 7.13 13.36
N TYR A 169 18.60 6.78 12.47
CA TYR A 169 18.43 7.00 11.02
C TYR A 169 17.56 5.93 10.33
N ILE A 170 17.34 4.77 10.95
CA ILE A 170 16.49 3.69 10.40
C ILE A 170 15.03 3.88 10.81
N VAL A 171 14.77 4.50 11.97
CA VAL A 171 13.42 4.68 12.49
C VAL A 171 12.50 5.45 11.52
N PRO A 172 12.88 6.62 10.97
CA PRO A 172 12.06 7.33 9.99
C PRO A 172 11.79 6.50 8.73
N LEU A 173 12.82 5.78 8.24
CA LEU A 173 12.69 4.87 7.11
C LEU A 173 11.65 3.76 7.38
N ALA A 174 11.66 3.17 8.57
CA ALA A 174 10.70 2.13 8.92
C ALA A 174 9.24 2.65 8.93
N PHE A 175 9.03 3.88 9.42
CA PHE A 175 7.70 4.51 9.39
C PHE A 175 7.24 4.88 7.97
N ASP A 176 8.13 5.44 7.15
CA ASP A 176 7.82 5.76 5.74
C ASP A 176 7.52 4.48 4.94
N ALA A 177 8.28 3.40 5.18
CA ALA A 177 8.02 2.10 4.57
C ALA A 177 6.62 1.58 4.92
N GLY A 178 6.19 1.72 6.17
CA GLY A 178 4.83 1.36 6.59
C GLY A 178 3.75 2.16 5.88
N ALA A 179 3.93 3.48 5.75
CA ALA A 179 3.00 4.35 5.03
C ALA A 179 2.95 4.02 3.52
N VAL A 180 4.07 3.66 2.91
CA VAL A 180 4.13 3.23 1.51
C VAL A 180 3.32 1.97 1.25
N MET A 181 3.18 1.08 2.23
CA MET A 181 2.37 -0.13 2.10
C MET A 181 0.86 0.12 2.13
N THR A 182 0.41 1.34 2.46
CA THR A 182 -0.99 1.74 2.23
C THR A 182 -1.24 2.18 0.78
N GLY A 183 -0.39 1.72 -0.15
CA GLY A 183 -0.42 2.07 -1.55
C GLY A 183 -1.65 1.58 -2.31
N PRO A 184 -1.86 2.12 -3.52
CA PRO A 184 -3.05 1.88 -4.33
C PRO A 184 -3.14 0.45 -4.88
N MET A 185 -2.05 -0.33 -4.84
CA MET A 185 -2.06 -1.74 -5.25
C MET A 185 -2.30 -2.68 -4.07
N VAL A 186 -1.52 -2.51 -3.00
CA VAL A 186 -1.52 -3.41 -1.84
C VAL A 186 -2.87 -3.44 -1.14
N VAL A 187 -3.39 -2.28 -0.74
CA VAL A 187 -4.59 -2.22 0.09
C VAL A 187 -5.82 -2.83 -0.60
N PRO A 188 -6.16 -2.46 -1.85
CA PRO A 188 -7.35 -3.02 -2.50
C PRO A 188 -7.27 -4.54 -2.71
N LEU A 189 -6.09 -5.07 -3.03
CA LEU A 189 -5.89 -6.51 -3.23
C LEU A 189 -6.06 -7.30 -1.92
N ILE A 190 -5.46 -6.83 -0.83
CA ILE A 190 -5.56 -7.49 0.48
C ILE A 190 -7.02 -7.43 0.97
N LEU A 191 -7.66 -6.27 0.83
CA LEU A 191 -9.04 -6.07 1.25
C LEU A 191 -10.01 -6.96 0.47
N THR A 192 -9.85 -7.08 -0.85
CA THR A 192 -10.76 -7.90 -1.66
C THR A 192 -10.69 -9.38 -1.31
N ILE A 193 -9.50 -9.91 -1.02
CA ILE A 193 -9.34 -11.28 -0.51
C ILE A 193 -10.00 -11.43 0.86
N GLY A 194 -9.75 -10.49 1.78
CA GLY A 194 -10.35 -10.53 3.11
C GLY A 194 -11.88 -10.47 3.07
N VAL A 195 -12.45 -9.59 2.26
CA VAL A 195 -13.90 -9.48 2.04
C VAL A 195 -14.45 -10.73 1.36
N GLY A 196 -13.72 -11.32 0.41
CA GLY A 196 -14.07 -12.58 -0.22
C GLY A 196 -14.12 -13.74 0.79
N MET A 197 -13.17 -13.82 1.72
CA MET A 197 -13.23 -14.83 2.78
C MET A 197 -14.43 -14.62 3.70
N ILE A 198 -14.71 -13.38 4.09
CA ILE A 198 -15.82 -13.07 4.99
C ILE A 198 -17.19 -13.35 4.34
N SER A 199 -17.31 -13.25 3.01
CA SER A 199 -18.61 -13.49 2.34
C SER A 199 -19.09 -14.93 2.37
N VAL A 200 -18.22 -15.88 2.74
CA VAL A 200 -18.51 -17.33 2.79
C VAL A 200 -18.36 -17.96 4.18
N LEU A 201 -17.92 -17.18 5.19
CA LEU A 201 -17.77 -17.59 6.59
C LEU A 201 -19.03 -17.24 7.39
#